data_AF-A0A3B9WRL6-F1
#
_entry.id   AF-A0A3B9WRL6-F1
#
_cell.length_a   1.000
_cell.length_b   1.000
_cell.length_c   1.000
_cell.angle_alpha   90.00
_cell.angle_beta   90.00
_cell.angle_gamma   90.00
#
_symmetry.space_group_name_H-M   'P 1'
#
loop_
_entity.id
_entity.type
_entity.pdbx_description
1 polymer ?
#
loop_
_entity_poly.entity_id
_entity_poly.type
_entity_poly.pdbx_seq_one_letter_code
_entity_poly.pdbx_strand_id
1 'polypeptide(L)'
;GPWQMGHKEAKEYGRLAAETAKAMKLMDSSLEFVVCGSSFVDMPTFAEWEASVLKEAYDYVDYVSLHQYFKKDEDDTADFLAKTDDLEFFLNSIIATCDYVKATKHSKKTINLSFDEWNVWYHSIDQDNQDMDKLPWRRHPHLLEDIYTFEDAVVDGLAIITLLKHSDRVKIACLAQLVNVIAPVMTEEGKNGRAWRQSIYYPFCHASKYGRGYALEPLLETGKHDTSKHEEVTDVEAIAVYNEEAGEVTVFAVNRNTEEEIEFEAVLKGFEGYSVKEMTVLESEDMEAVNSAEEEKVRPFVRNDHTMDGNVFNARLKPVSWNVIRFSKV
;
A
#
# COMPACT_ATOMS: atom_id res chain seq x y z
N GLY A 1 -14.03 5.79 -13.94
CA GLY A 1 -14.60 7.11 -14.28
C GLY A 1 -14.93 7.23 -15.77
N PRO A 2 -15.18 8.44 -16.29
CA PRO A 2 -15.71 8.65 -17.65
C PRO A 2 -14.80 8.20 -18.80
N TRP A 3 -13.51 7.96 -18.56
CA TRP A 3 -12.57 7.43 -19.55
C TRP A 3 -12.75 5.94 -19.85
N GLN A 4 -13.53 5.20 -19.05
CA GLN A 4 -13.72 3.77 -19.23
C GLN A 4 -14.73 3.46 -20.34
N MET A 5 -14.32 2.62 -21.29
CA MET A 5 -15.23 2.11 -22.32
C MET A 5 -16.36 1.30 -21.67
N GLY A 6 -17.60 1.62 -22.01
CA GLY A 6 -18.77 0.96 -21.42
C GLY A 6 -19.09 1.39 -19.99
N HIS A 7 -18.64 2.59 -19.58
CA HIS A 7 -19.02 3.26 -18.34
C HIS A 7 -20.52 3.11 -18.03
N LYS A 8 -20.84 2.94 -16.74
CA LYS A 8 -22.20 2.69 -16.23
C LYS A 8 -22.53 3.63 -15.10
N GLU A 9 -23.81 3.87 -14.89
CA GLU A 9 -24.27 4.39 -13.60
C GLU A 9 -24.18 3.30 -12.52
N ALA A 10 -24.02 3.71 -11.25
CA ALA A 10 -23.80 2.78 -10.13
C ALA A 10 -24.88 1.69 -10.05
N LYS A 11 -26.15 2.07 -10.23
CA LYS A 11 -27.27 1.14 -10.17
C LYS A 11 -27.30 0.17 -11.36
N GLU A 12 -26.92 0.64 -12.55
CA GLU A 12 -26.82 -0.21 -13.73
C GLU A 12 -25.71 -1.25 -13.57
N TYR A 13 -24.55 -0.83 -13.06
CA TYR A 13 -23.44 -1.72 -12.74
C TYR A 13 -23.82 -2.71 -11.64
N GLY A 14 -24.40 -2.25 -10.52
CA GLY A 14 -24.79 -3.10 -9.40
C GLY A 14 -25.76 -4.22 -9.80
N ARG A 15 -26.76 -3.91 -10.64
CA ARG A 15 -27.68 -4.92 -11.17
C ARG A 15 -27.00 -5.96 -12.07
N LEU A 16 -26.10 -5.50 -12.94
CA LEU A 16 -25.32 -6.39 -13.79
C LEU A 16 -24.41 -7.29 -12.95
N ALA A 17 -23.71 -6.74 -11.98
CA ALA A 17 -22.84 -7.46 -11.07
C ALA A 17 -23.62 -8.52 -10.27
N ALA A 18 -24.80 -8.15 -9.73
CA ALA A 18 -25.64 -9.05 -8.96
C ALA A 18 -26.06 -10.30 -9.76
N GLU A 19 -26.64 -10.13 -10.96
CA GLU A 19 -27.09 -11.28 -11.75
C GLU A 19 -25.92 -12.09 -12.33
N THR A 20 -24.78 -11.46 -12.61
CA THR A 20 -23.56 -12.15 -13.03
C THR A 20 -23.02 -13.03 -11.91
N ALA A 21 -22.79 -12.47 -10.72
CA ALA A 21 -22.27 -13.19 -9.56
C ALA A 21 -23.23 -14.32 -9.12
N LYS A 22 -24.54 -14.05 -9.12
CA LYS A 22 -25.57 -15.06 -8.83
C LYS A 22 -25.52 -16.23 -9.81
N ALA A 23 -25.48 -15.96 -11.13
CA ALA A 23 -25.39 -17.01 -12.13
C ALA A 23 -24.13 -17.85 -11.97
N MET A 24 -22.99 -17.23 -11.66
CA MET A 24 -21.73 -17.93 -11.43
C MET A 24 -21.73 -18.74 -10.13
N LYS A 25 -22.27 -18.21 -9.02
CA LYS A 25 -22.41 -18.97 -7.75
C LYS A 25 -23.37 -20.16 -7.86
N LEU A 26 -24.34 -20.14 -8.77
CA LEU A 26 -25.17 -21.32 -9.08
C LEU A 26 -24.35 -22.45 -9.72
N MET A 27 -23.30 -22.11 -10.47
CA MET A 27 -22.39 -23.08 -11.08
C MET A 27 -21.32 -23.56 -10.10
N ASP A 28 -20.78 -22.64 -9.30
CA ASP A 28 -19.77 -22.93 -8.28
C ASP A 28 -19.93 -21.99 -7.08
N SER A 29 -20.47 -22.53 -5.98
CA SER A 29 -20.71 -21.77 -4.75
C SER A 29 -19.45 -21.45 -3.95
N SER A 30 -18.29 -22.00 -4.33
CA SER A 30 -17.01 -21.74 -3.66
C SER A 30 -16.34 -20.45 -4.13
N LEU A 31 -16.79 -19.87 -5.24
CA LEU A 31 -16.26 -18.63 -5.79
C LEU A 31 -16.53 -17.45 -4.85
N GLU A 32 -15.55 -16.56 -4.74
CA GLU A 32 -15.71 -15.25 -4.12
C GLU A 32 -15.68 -14.16 -5.20
N PHE A 33 -16.47 -13.09 -5.01
CA PHE A 33 -16.60 -12.02 -6.00
C PHE A 33 -16.21 -10.65 -5.45
N VAL A 34 -15.52 -9.88 -6.28
CA VAL A 34 -15.21 -8.48 -6.07
C VAL A 34 -16.14 -7.63 -6.94
N VAL A 35 -16.84 -6.66 -6.35
CA VAL A 35 -17.50 -5.59 -7.11
C VAL A 35 -16.58 -4.39 -7.23
N CYS A 36 -16.58 -3.73 -8.38
CA CYS A 36 -15.78 -2.54 -8.61
C CYS A 36 -16.30 -1.37 -7.77
N GLY A 37 -15.43 -0.80 -6.95
CA GLY A 37 -15.65 0.50 -6.32
C GLY A 37 -15.37 1.67 -7.26
N SER A 38 -15.32 2.85 -6.68
CA SER A 38 -14.93 4.09 -7.35
C SER A 38 -13.47 4.02 -7.79
N SER A 39 -13.14 4.70 -8.88
CA SER A 39 -11.80 4.64 -9.46
C SER A 39 -10.72 5.37 -8.66
N PHE A 40 -11.10 6.24 -7.72
CA PHE A 40 -10.25 6.90 -6.73
C PHE A 40 -11.16 7.70 -5.76
N VAL A 41 -10.60 8.16 -4.64
CA VAL A 41 -11.34 8.83 -3.55
C VAL A 41 -12.03 10.14 -3.98
N ASP A 42 -11.40 10.94 -4.85
CA ASP A 42 -11.94 12.21 -5.35
C ASP A 42 -13.04 12.08 -6.42
N MET A 43 -13.47 10.86 -6.76
CA MET A 43 -14.57 10.68 -7.70
C MET A 43 -15.84 11.36 -7.16
N PRO A 44 -16.60 12.14 -7.96
CA PRO A 44 -17.84 12.77 -7.48
C PRO A 44 -18.90 11.78 -6.98
N THR A 45 -18.79 10.52 -7.36
CA THR A 45 -19.68 9.42 -6.96
C THR A 45 -19.14 8.59 -5.80
N PHE A 46 -17.97 8.94 -5.23
CA PHE A 46 -17.33 8.20 -4.17
C PHE A 46 -18.25 7.99 -2.95
N ALA A 47 -18.14 6.82 -2.33
CA ALA A 47 -19.01 6.25 -1.29
C ALA A 47 -20.46 5.95 -1.74
N GLU A 48 -21.12 6.85 -2.47
CA GLU A 48 -22.48 6.60 -2.96
C GLU A 48 -22.49 5.53 -4.06
N TRP A 49 -21.45 5.46 -4.88
CA TRP A 49 -21.23 4.41 -5.86
C TRP A 49 -21.23 3.03 -5.18
N GLU A 50 -20.35 2.84 -4.20
CA GLU A 50 -20.20 1.60 -3.45
C GLU A 50 -21.48 1.24 -2.72
N ALA A 51 -22.13 2.22 -2.07
CA ALA A 51 -23.41 2.00 -1.41
C ALA A 51 -24.49 1.52 -2.39
N SER A 52 -24.62 2.17 -3.55
CA SER A 52 -25.61 1.84 -4.58
C SER A 52 -25.35 0.46 -5.21
N VAL A 53 -24.09 0.15 -5.51
CA VAL A 53 -23.69 -1.15 -6.07
C VAL A 53 -23.93 -2.27 -5.07
N LEU A 54 -23.48 -2.10 -3.83
CA LEU A 54 -23.66 -3.09 -2.78
C LEU A 54 -25.14 -3.29 -2.44
N LYS A 55 -25.99 -2.24 -2.46
CA LYS A 55 -27.44 -2.40 -2.28
C LYS A 55 -28.07 -3.37 -3.29
N GLU A 56 -27.55 -3.45 -4.51
CA GLU A 56 -28.05 -4.38 -5.53
C GLU A 56 -27.38 -5.77 -5.41
N ALA A 57 -26.06 -5.83 -5.19
CA ALA A 57 -25.28 -7.07 -5.31
C ALA A 57 -24.93 -7.77 -3.98
N TYR A 58 -25.24 -7.17 -2.81
CA TYR A 58 -24.72 -7.56 -1.49
C TYR A 58 -24.68 -9.07 -1.25
N ASP A 59 -25.77 -9.78 -1.53
CA ASP A 59 -25.93 -11.18 -1.15
C ASP A 59 -25.02 -12.13 -1.94
N TYR A 60 -24.55 -11.70 -3.13
CA TYR A 60 -23.82 -12.52 -4.07
C TYR A 60 -22.32 -12.21 -4.15
N VAL A 61 -21.84 -11.19 -3.43
CA VAL A 61 -20.45 -10.70 -3.54
C VAL A 61 -19.78 -10.65 -2.18
N ASP A 62 -18.45 -10.62 -2.18
CA ASP A 62 -17.64 -10.86 -0.98
C ASP A 62 -16.70 -9.68 -0.69
N TYR A 63 -16.28 -8.97 -1.74
CA TYR A 63 -15.40 -7.82 -1.66
C TYR A 63 -15.89 -6.60 -2.45
N VAL A 64 -15.45 -5.41 -2.05
CA VAL A 64 -15.49 -4.19 -2.88
C VAL A 64 -14.06 -3.80 -3.25
N SER A 65 -13.85 -3.38 -4.49
CA SER A 65 -12.55 -2.93 -4.99
C SER A 65 -12.26 -1.48 -4.60
N LEU A 66 -10.99 -1.16 -4.38
CA LEU A 66 -10.50 0.18 -4.08
C LEU A 66 -9.26 0.44 -4.93
N HIS A 67 -9.14 1.65 -5.49
CA HIS A 67 -7.98 2.03 -6.28
C HIS A 67 -7.41 3.36 -5.78
N GLN A 68 -6.11 3.43 -5.49
CA GLN A 68 -5.43 4.66 -5.06
C GLN A 68 -4.05 4.74 -5.67
N TYR A 69 -3.74 5.85 -6.31
CA TYR A 69 -2.39 6.14 -6.76
C TYR A 69 -1.86 7.38 -6.07
N PHE A 70 -0.63 7.30 -5.56
CA PHE A 70 0.05 8.44 -4.95
C PHE A 70 0.87 9.16 -6.01
N LYS A 71 0.81 10.49 -5.96
CA LYS A 71 1.62 11.36 -6.81
C LYS A 71 2.26 12.44 -5.97
N LYS A 72 3.51 12.78 -6.24
CA LYS A 72 4.12 13.99 -5.69
C LYS A 72 3.57 15.19 -6.44
N ASP A 73 2.98 16.14 -5.72
CA ASP A 73 2.63 17.44 -6.30
C ASP A 73 3.82 18.38 -6.05
N GLU A 74 4.25 19.14 -7.07
CA GLU A 74 5.40 20.03 -6.94
C GLU A 74 6.68 19.26 -6.50
N ASP A 75 7.64 19.94 -5.88
CA ASP A 75 8.83 19.31 -5.29
C ASP A 75 8.67 19.25 -3.75
N ASP A 76 7.57 18.64 -3.28
CA ASP A 76 7.18 18.59 -1.86
C ASP A 76 7.17 17.14 -1.32
N THR A 77 8.34 16.67 -0.87
CA THR A 77 8.49 15.34 -0.28
C THR A 77 7.70 15.17 1.01
N ALA A 78 7.59 16.21 1.85
CA ALA A 78 6.91 16.11 3.14
C ALA A 78 5.40 15.85 2.95
N ASP A 79 4.76 16.64 2.09
CA ASP A 79 3.35 16.45 1.74
C ASP A 79 3.12 15.13 1.01
N PHE A 80 4.06 14.70 0.15
CA PHE A 80 3.98 13.43 -0.56
C PHE A 80 3.94 12.22 0.40
N LEU A 81 4.78 12.21 1.45
CA LEU A 81 4.75 11.19 2.50
C LEU A 81 3.45 11.24 3.31
N ALA A 82 2.89 12.43 3.52
CA ALA A 82 1.64 12.64 4.25
C ALA A 82 0.39 12.13 3.51
N LYS A 83 0.42 11.98 2.18
CA LYS A 83 -0.71 11.43 1.39
C LYS A 83 -1.17 10.03 1.81
N THR A 84 -0.37 9.32 2.60
CA THR A 84 -0.80 8.05 3.20
C THR A 84 -1.86 8.21 4.29
N ASP A 85 -2.07 9.42 4.82
CA ASP A 85 -3.20 9.76 5.69
C ASP A 85 -4.52 9.83 4.88
N ASP A 86 -4.47 10.23 3.61
CA ASP A 86 -5.63 10.16 2.70
C ASP A 86 -6.07 8.71 2.46
N LEU A 87 -5.11 7.77 2.43
CA LEU A 87 -5.41 6.34 2.33
C LEU A 87 -6.17 5.84 3.58
N GLU A 88 -5.74 6.26 4.77
CA GLU A 88 -6.44 5.95 6.02
C GLU A 88 -7.89 6.46 5.99
N PHE A 89 -8.10 7.70 5.53
CA PHE A 89 -9.44 8.25 5.33
C PHE A 89 -10.26 7.45 4.31
N PHE A 90 -9.65 7.06 3.18
CA PHE A 90 -10.31 6.29 2.12
C PHE A 90 -10.77 4.91 2.64
N LEU A 91 -9.89 4.15 3.29
CA LEU A 91 -10.21 2.83 3.83
C LEU A 91 -11.36 2.90 4.83
N ASN A 92 -11.28 3.81 5.81
CA ASN A 92 -12.32 4.02 6.82
C ASN A 92 -13.67 4.41 6.20
N SER A 93 -13.65 5.25 5.16
CA SER A 93 -14.86 5.67 4.44
C SER A 93 -15.57 4.51 3.73
N ILE A 94 -14.83 3.62 3.07
CA ILE A 94 -15.41 2.45 2.40
C ILE A 94 -15.84 1.37 3.39
N ILE A 95 -15.09 1.17 4.47
CA ILE A 95 -15.48 0.31 5.59
C ILE A 95 -16.84 0.76 6.15
N ALA A 96 -16.99 2.04 6.47
CA ALA A 96 -18.23 2.61 6.96
C ALA A 96 -19.39 2.45 5.95
N THR A 97 -19.11 2.63 4.66
CA THR A 97 -20.08 2.44 3.59
C THR A 97 -20.57 0.99 3.48
N CYS A 98 -19.64 0.02 3.54
CA CYS A 98 -19.97 -1.41 3.56
C CYS A 98 -20.85 -1.77 4.77
N ASP A 99 -20.52 -1.22 5.94
CA ASP A 99 -21.22 -1.51 7.19
C ASP A 99 -22.59 -0.83 7.25
N TYR A 100 -22.74 0.36 6.64
CA TYR A 100 -24.04 0.96 6.39
C TYR A 100 -24.93 0.03 5.55
N VAL A 101 -24.44 -0.48 4.41
CA VAL A 101 -25.24 -1.39 3.57
C VAL A 101 -25.55 -2.69 4.31
N LYS A 102 -24.59 -3.24 5.07
CA LYS A 102 -24.80 -4.40 5.94
C LYS A 102 -25.99 -4.21 6.87
N ALA A 103 -26.07 -3.05 7.52
CA ALA A 103 -27.16 -2.70 8.42
C ALA A 103 -28.50 -2.61 7.68
N THR A 104 -28.54 -1.97 6.50
CA THR A 104 -29.77 -1.87 5.68
C THR A 104 -30.27 -3.23 5.17
N LYS A 105 -29.34 -4.19 4.98
CA LYS A 105 -29.65 -5.56 4.57
C LYS A 105 -29.98 -6.48 5.74
N HIS A 106 -29.81 -6.01 6.98
CA HIS A 106 -29.89 -6.84 8.19
C HIS A 106 -29.00 -8.10 8.11
N SER A 107 -27.86 -7.99 7.42
CA SER A 107 -27.00 -9.14 7.14
C SER A 107 -25.97 -9.37 8.24
N LYS A 108 -25.62 -10.65 8.46
CA LYS A 108 -24.48 -11.03 9.29
C LYS A 108 -23.17 -11.08 8.51
N LYS A 109 -23.25 -11.21 7.17
CA LYS A 109 -22.07 -11.17 6.29
C LYS A 109 -21.41 -9.80 6.38
N THR A 110 -20.08 -9.76 6.33
CA THR A 110 -19.29 -8.53 6.21
C THR A 110 -18.68 -8.51 4.83
N ILE A 111 -18.79 -7.38 4.13
CA ILE A 111 -18.06 -7.16 2.89
C ILE A 111 -16.66 -6.70 3.27
N ASN A 112 -15.66 -7.39 2.73
CA ASN A 112 -14.25 -7.06 2.90
C ASN A 112 -13.77 -6.19 1.74
N LEU A 113 -12.56 -5.67 1.87
CA LEU A 113 -11.96 -4.78 0.89
C LEU A 113 -10.93 -5.56 0.07
N SER A 114 -10.97 -5.31 -1.24
CA SER A 114 -9.97 -5.72 -2.23
C SER A 114 -9.27 -4.47 -2.72
N PHE A 115 -8.10 -4.15 -2.19
CA PHE A 115 -7.32 -3.01 -2.65
C PHE A 115 -6.47 -3.40 -3.87
N ASP A 116 -7.15 -3.67 -4.97
CA ASP A 116 -6.61 -4.35 -6.15
C ASP A 116 -5.89 -3.42 -7.14
N GLU A 117 -5.83 -2.12 -6.85
CA GLU A 117 -4.93 -1.19 -7.50
C GLU A 117 -4.36 -0.18 -6.49
N TRP A 118 -3.09 -0.32 -6.14
CA TRP A 118 -2.37 0.72 -5.40
C TRP A 118 -0.91 0.79 -5.81
N ASN A 119 -0.36 2.00 -5.91
CA ASN A 119 1.07 2.29 -6.10
C ASN A 119 1.34 3.81 -6.06
N VAL A 120 2.61 4.20 -6.12
CA VAL A 120 3.02 5.49 -6.69
C VAL A 120 2.89 5.45 -8.23
N TRP A 121 2.32 6.51 -8.81
CA TRP A 121 2.26 6.67 -10.28
C TRP A 121 2.17 8.15 -10.68
N TYR A 122 3.22 8.67 -11.30
CA TYR A 122 3.20 10.02 -11.88
C TYR A 122 4.30 10.33 -12.90
N HIS A 123 5.44 9.63 -12.88
CA HIS A 123 6.65 10.04 -13.62
C HIS A 123 6.47 9.96 -15.15
N SER A 124 5.76 8.97 -15.66
CA SER A 124 5.60 8.71 -17.09
C SER A 124 4.41 9.44 -17.73
N ILE A 125 3.51 10.06 -16.95
CA ILE A 125 2.19 10.50 -17.42
C ILE A 125 2.28 11.41 -18.65
N ASP A 126 3.16 12.41 -18.62
CA ASP A 126 3.32 13.36 -19.73
C ASP A 126 3.89 12.70 -20.98
N GLN A 127 4.83 11.77 -20.81
CA GLN A 127 5.41 11.00 -21.91
C GLN A 127 4.35 10.09 -22.54
N ASP A 128 3.57 9.38 -21.71
CA ASP A 128 2.52 8.47 -22.14
C ASP A 128 1.44 9.19 -22.94
N ASN A 129 0.98 10.34 -22.46
CA ASN A 129 -0.01 11.17 -23.15
C ASN A 129 0.51 11.59 -24.54
N GLN A 130 1.75 12.07 -24.62
CA GLN A 130 2.35 12.46 -25.89
C GLN A 130 2.52 11.29 -26.85
N ASP A 131 2.91 10.12 -26.34
CA ASP A 131 3.13 8.91 -27.12
C ASP A 131 1.82 8.38 -27.70
N MET A 132 0.75 8.40 -26.91
CA MET A 132 -0.58 7.97 -27.33
C MET A 132 -1.21 8.92 -28.35
N ASP A 133 -1.00 10.23 -28.20
CA ASP A 133 -1.48 11.23 -29.15
C ASP A 133 -0.78 11.15 -30.50
N LYS A 134 0.56 10.99 -30.49
CA LYS A 134 1.38 11.03 -31.72
C LYS A 134 1.42 9.68 -32.44
N LEU A 135 1.46 8.59 -31.70
CA LEU A 135 1.71 7.25 -32.22
C LEU A 135 0.73 6.22 -31.63
N PRO A 136 -0.59 6.38 -31.86
CA PRO A 136 -1.58 5.44 -31.36
C PRO A 136 -1.45 4.08 -32.05
N TRP A 137 -1.96 3.04 -31.39
CA TRP A 137 -2.05 1.67 -31.93
C TRP A 137 -0.72 0.96 -32.20
N ARG A 138 0.37 1.42 -31.57
CA ARG A 138 1.64 0.69 -31.57
C ARG A 138 1.50 -0.63 -30.81
N ARG A 139 2.29 -1.62 -31.23
CA ARG A 139 2.41 -2.90 -30.53
C ARG A 139 3.43 -2.75 -29.41
N HIS A 140 2.99 -2.98 -28.18
CA HIS A 140 3.84 -3.01 -26.96
C HIS A 140 4.63 -1.70 -26.76
N PRO A 141 3.98 -0.52 -26.81
CA PRO A 141 4.67 0.73 -26.49
C PRO A 141 5.10 0.74 -25.02
N HIS A 142 6.21 1.44 -24.75
CA HIS A 142 6.64 1.77 -23.38
C HIS A 142 5.65 2.77 -22.78
N LEU A 143 4.67 2.26 -22.04
CA LEU A 143 3.66 3.05 -21.36
C LEU A 143 3.70 2.74 -19.88
N LEU A 144 3.50 3.76 -19.06
CA LEU A 144 3.47 3.63 -17.60
C LEU A 144 4.78 3.07 -17.03
N GLU A 145 5.92 3.25 -17.72
CA GLU A 145 7.22 2.78 -17.25
C GLU A 145 7.88 3.80 -16.30
N ASP A 146 7.23 4.06 -15.15
CA ASP A 146 7.76 4.91 -14.09
C ASP A 146 9.10 4.37 -13.57
N ILE A 147 10.07 5.26 -13.38
CA ILE A 147 11.35 4.96 -12.74
C ILE A 147 11.32 5.52 -11.32
N TYR A 148 11.20 4.63 -10.33
CA TYR A 148 10.93 5.03 -8.96
C TYR A 148 12.16 5.55 -8.21
N THR A 149 11.94 6.63 -7.46
CA THR A 149 12.92 7.29 -6.60
C THR A 149 12.98 6.64 -5.21
N PHE A 150 13.83 7.14 -4.32
CA PHE A 150 13.88 6.65 -2.95
C PHE A 150 12.63 7.04 -2.16
N GLU A 151 12.17 8.28 -2.29
CA GLU A 151 10.96 8.75 -1.61
C GLU A 151 9.71 7.96 -2.03
N ASP A 152 9.62 7.56 -3.31
CA ASP A 152 8.54 6.67 -3.80
C ASP A 152 8.50 5.35 -3.03
N ALA A 153 9.66 4.75 -2.75
CA ALA A 153 9.76 3.52 -1.96
C ALA A 153 9.32 3.73 -0.51
N VAL A 154 9.56 4.90 0.07
CA VAL A 154 9.11 5.20 1.44
C VAL A 154 7.60 5.41 1.49
N VAL A 155 7.00 6.05 0.48
CA VAL A 155 5.53 6.16 0.34
C VAL A 155 4.88 4.78 0.21
N ASP A 156 5.43 3.90 -0.61
CA ASP A 156 4.96 2.51 -0.71
C ASP A 156 5.08 1.77 0.63
N GLY A 157 6.17 1.99 1.35
CA GLY A 157 6.36 1.47 2.71
C GLY A 157 5.28 1.94 3.69
N LEU A 158 4.93 3.23 3.66
CA LEU A 158 3.85 3.81 4.45
C LEU A 158 2.49 3.20 4.07
N ALA A 159 2.19 3.08 2.77
CA ALA A 159 0.95 2.49 2.30
C ALA A 159 0.82 1.04 2.77
N ILE A 160 1.89 0.25 2.71
CA ILE A 160 1.95 -1.12 3.24
C ILE A 160 1.65 -1.15 4.74
N ILE A 161 2.21 -0.23 5.54
CA ILE A 161 1.93 -0.15 6.97
C ILE A 161 0.44 0.08 7.21
N THR A 162 -0.16 1.03 6.48
CA THR A 162 -1.61 1.30 6.54
C THR A 162 -2.43 0.06 6.16
N LEU A 163 -2.04 -0.68 5.13
CA LEU A 163 -2.75 -1.92 4.74
C LEU A 163 -2.65 -3.02 5.80
N LEU A 164 -1.51 -3.14 6.48
CA LEU A 164 -1.36 -4.08 7.59
C LEU A 164 -2.23 -3.67 8.79
N LYS A 165 -2.32 -2.37 9.10
CA LYS A 165 -3.22 -1.83 10.13
C LYS A 165 -4.68 -2.14 9.85
N HIS A 166 -5.10 -2.09 8.59
CA HIS A 166 -6.47 -2.41 8.13
C HIS A 166 -6.65 -3.86 7.68
N SER A 167 -5.73 -4.76 8.04
CA SER A 167 -5.79 -6.17 7.62
C SER A 167 -6.99 -6.94 8.19
N ASP A 168 -7.73 -6.37 9.13
CA ASP A 168 -9.01 -6.87 9.62
C ASP A 168 -10.12 -6.77 8.56
N ARG A 169 -10.06 -5.78 7.66
CA ARG A 169 -11.02 -5.53 6.57
C ARG A 169 -10.45 -5.64 5.17
N VAL A 170 -9.19 -5.29 4.95
CA VAL A 170 -8.48 -5.47 3.67
C VAL A 170 -7.94 -6.89 3.62
N LYS A 171 -8.47 -7.70 2.71
CA LYS A 171 -8.12 -9.14 2.61
C LYS A 171 -7.42 -9.51 1.31
N ILE A 172 -7.53 -8.62 0.31
CA ILE A 172 -6.84 -8.73 -0.96
C ILE A 172 -6.22 -7.36 -1.21
N ALA A 173 -4.95 -7.33 -1.60
CA ALA A 173 -4.29 -6.12 -2.05
C ALA A 173 -3.34 -6.47 -3.20
N CYS A 174 -3.33 -5.66 -4.26
CA CYS A 174 -2.53 -5.88 -5.45
C CYS A 174 -1.75 -4.60 -5.77
N LEU A 175 -0.41 -4.66 -5.62
CA LEU A 175 0.47 -3.62 -6.11
C LEU A 175 0.29 -3.52 -7.63
N ALA A 176 -0.12 -2.36 -8.11
CA ALA A 176 -0.37 -2.09 -9.52
C ALA A 176 0.88 -1.46 -10.13
N GLN A 177 1.68 -2.14 -10.95
CA GLN A 177 1.59 -3.53 -11.38
C GLN A 177 2.91 -4.28 -11.09
N LEU A 178 3.12 -5.43 -11.73
CA LEU A 178 4.19 -6.36 -11.33
C LEU A 178 5.48 -6.23 -12.16
N VAL A 179 5.37 -5.97 -13.47
CA VAL A 179 6.52 -5.92 -14.38
C VAL A 179 6.36 -4.79 -15.41
N ASN A 180 7.39 -3.94 -15.54
CA ASN A 180 7.50 -2.76 -16.41
C ASN A 180 6.49 -1.64 -16.13
N VAL A 181 5.19 -1.95 -16.22
CA VAL A 181 4.10 -0.99 -16.02
C VAL A 181 3.99 -0.69 -14.52
N ILE A 182 4.36 0.51 -14.10
CA ILE A 182 4.35 1.03 -12.73
C ILE A 182 4.75 -0.07 -11.74
N ALA A 183 5.93 -0.64 -11.95
CA ALA A 183 6.27 -1.95 -11.41
C ALA A 183 7.51 -1.95 -10.51
N PRO A 184 7.59 -2.85 -9.51
CA PRO A 184 8.80 -3.06 -8.73
C PRO A 184 9.89 -3.81 -9.52
N VAL A 185 9.53 -4.47 -10.63
CA VAL A 185 10.45 -5.22 -11.47
C VAL A 185 10.42 -4.66 -12.89
N MET A 186 11.61 -4.37 -13.42
CA MET A 186 11.79 -3.88 -14.79
C MET A 186 12.55 -4.90 -15.61
N THR A 187 12.24 -4.96 -16.91
CA THR A 187 12.92 -5.79 -17.90
C THR A 187 13.26 -4.97 -19.13
N GLU A 188 14.49 -5.08 -19.62
CA GLU A 188 14.89 -4.47 -20.89
C GLU A 188 14.51 -5.35 -22.07
N GLU A 189 14.27 -4.74 -23.24
CA GLU A 189 13.99 -5.48 -24.46
C GLU A 189 15.21 -6.28 -24.96
N GLY A 190 14.95 -7.36 -25.70
CA GLY A 190 15.95 -8.12 -26.43
C GLY A 190 16.45 -9.38 -25.71
N LYS A 191 17.19 -10.23 -26.45
CA LYS A 191 17.61 -11.58 -25.98
C LYS A 191 18.52 -11.59 -24.75
N ASN A 192 19.20 -10.47 -24.50
CA ASN A 192 20.11 -10.29 -23.37
C ASN A 192 19.64 -9.14 -22.46
N GLY A 193 18.35 -8.77 -22.54
CA GLY A 193 17.77 -7.74 -21.70
C GLY A 193 17.86 -8.13 -20.23
N ARG A 194 18.25 -7.19 -19.38
CA ARG A 194 18.37 -7.43 -17.94
C ARG A 194 17.01 -7.34 -17.28
N ALA A 195 16.82 -8.10 -16.21
CA ALA A 195 15.74 -7.87 -15.24
C ALA A 195 16.34 -7.26 -13.98
N TRP A 196 15.75 -6.19 -13.47
CA TRP A 196 16.27 -5.43 -12.34
C TRP A 196 15.14 -4.93 -11.43
N ARG A 197 15.52 -4.53 -10.20
CA ARG A 197 14.59 -4.12 -9.14
C ARG A 197 14.54 -2.61 -9.02
N GLN A 198 13.34 -2.04 -9.02
CA GLN A 198 13.13 -0.65 -8.66
C GLN A 198 13.26 -0.44 -7.15
N SER A 199 13.32 0.81 -6.70
CA SER A 199 13.40 1.16 -5.28
C SER A 199 12.22 0.57 -4.48
N ILE A 200 10.99 0.68 -5.01
CA ILE A 200 9.74 0.19 -4.40
C ILE A 200 9.71 -1.35 -4.22
N TYR A 201 10.60 -2.10 -4.88
CA TYR A 201 10.68 -3.55 -4.72
C TYR A 201 10.93 -3.96 -3.27
N TYR A 202 11.77 -3.20 -2.58
CA TYR A 202 12.31 -3.60 -1.29
C TYR A 202 11.29 -3.56 -0.14
N PRO A 203 10.55 -2.44 0.07
CA PRO A 203 9.45 -2.42 1.04
C PRO A 203 8.43 -3.54 0.80
N PHE A 204 8.00 -3.73 -0.45
CA PHE A 204 7.06 -4.80 -0.80
C PHE A 204 7.61 -6.20 -0.51
N CYS A 205 8.86 -6.47 -0.88
CA CYS A 205 9.54 -7.73 -0.60
C CYS A 205 9.63 -8.02 0.91
N HIS A 206 10.02 -7.01 1.70
CA HIS A 206 10.10 -7.13 3.16
C HIS A 206 8.74 -7.44 3.78
N ALA A 207 7.71 -6.69 3.41
CA ALA A 207 6.37 -6.87 3.95
C ALA A 207 5.76 -8.22 3.55
N SER A 208 5.92 -8.64 2.29
CA SER A 208 5.45 -9.95 1.84
C SER A 208 6.14 -11.11 2.55
N LYS A 209 7.43 -10.97 2.89
CA LYS A 209 8.24 -11.99 3.55
C LYS A 209 8.03 -12.03 5.06
N TYR A 210 7.94 -10.88 5.73
CA TYR A 210 7.97 -10.77 7.20
C TYR A 210 6.64 -10.29 7.82
N GLY A 211 5.70 -9.79 7.01
CA GLY A 211 4.36 -9.37 7.44
C GLY A 211 3.34 -10.50 7.44
N ARG A 212 3.75 -11.72 7.80
CA ARG A 212 2.87 -12.91 7.85
C ARG A 212 2.60 -13.29 9.30
N GLY A 213 1.33 -13.28 9.70
CA GLY A 213 0.90 -13.62 11.04
C GLY A 213 -0.24 -12.71 11.51
N TYR A 214 -0.25 -12.37 12.79
CA TYR A 214 -1.21 -11.46 13.39
C TYR A 214 -0.66 -10.04 13.39
N ALA A 215 -1.35 -9.12 12.71
CA ALA A 215 -1.09 -7.68 12.89
C ALA A 215 -1.49 -7.29 14.32
N LEU A 216 -0.57 -6.62 15.02
CA LEU A 216 -0.75 -6.15 16.39
C LEU A 216 -0.91 -4.63 16.35
N GLU A 217 -1.95 -4.11 16.99
CA GLU A 217 -2.14 -2.68 17.15
C GLU A 217 -1.08 -2.10 18.10
N PRO A 218 -0.15 -1.25 17.61
CA PRO A 218 0.85 -0.64 18.47
C PRO A 218 0.24 0.55 19.21
N LEU A 219 0.57 0.69 20.50
CA LEU A 219 0.36 1.94 21.22
C LEU A 219 1.50 2.90 20.84
N LEU A 220 1.32 3.62 19.73
CA LEU A 220 2.32 4.50 19.17
C LEU A 220 2.17 5.92 19.75
N GLU A 221 3.24 6.42 20.37
CA GLU A 221 3.40 7.81 20.76
C GLU A 221 4.52 8.41 19.89
N THR A 222 4.20 9.45 19.12
CA THR A 222 5.12 10.09 18.18
C THR A 222 4.83 11.57 18.10
N GLY A 223 5.87 12.33 17.73
CA GLY A 223 5.70 13.73 17.33
C GLY A 223 4.83 13.84 16.08
N LYS A 224 4.49 15.09 15.76
CA LYS A 224 3.70 15.45 14.60
C LYS A 224 4.23 16.72 13.96
N HIS A 225 4.03 16.86 12.66
CA HIS A 225 4.32 18.06 11.90
C HIS A 225 3.19 18.38 10.93
N ASP A 226 3.13 19.65 10.51
CA ASP A 226 2.28 20.06 9.41
C ASP A 226 3.11 20.06 8.11
N THR A 227 2.43 19.85 6.99
CA THR A 227 2.97 19.93 5.64
C THR A 227 2.26 21.04 4.86
N SER A 228 2.48 21.14 3.55
CA SER A 228 1.81 22.17 2.75
C SER A 228 0.29 21.96 2.64
N LYS A 229 -0.22 20.72 2.72
CA LYS A 229 -1.65 20.41 2.60
C LYS A 229 -2.22 19.50 3.69
N HIS A 230 -1.40 18.91 4.55
CA HIS A 230 -1.84 18.06 5.66
C HIS A 230 -1.39 18.64 7.00
N GLU A 231 -2.28 18.59 7.99
CA GLU A 231 -2.02 19.02 9.37
C GLU A 231 -1.86 17.78 10.26
N GLU A 232 -1.10 17.91 11.36
CA GLU A 232 -0.98 16.90 12.42
C GLU A 232 -0.50 15.51 11.93
N VAL A 233 0.35 15.49 10.91
CA VAL A 233 0.96 14.29 10.31
C VAL A 233 1.92 13.67 11.32
N THR A 234 1.76 12.40 11.66
CA THR A 234 2.66 11.68 12.58
C THR A 234 4.08 11.60 12.01
N ASP A 235 5.10 11.83 12.84
CA ASP A 235 6.49 11.71 12.38
C ASP A 235 6.90 10.25 12.10
N VAL A 236 6.41 9.31 12.92
CA VAL A 236 6.65 7.88 12.76
C VAL A 236 5.34 7.17 12.49
N GLU A 237 5.36 6.28 11.52
CA GLU A 237 4.31 5.29 11.27
C GLU A 237 4.86 3.89 11.50
N ALA A 238 4.14 3.05 12.25
CA ALA A 238 4.61 1.71 12.58
C ALA A 238 3.49 0.68 12.74
N ILE A 239 3.83 -0.58 12.50
CA ILE A 239 2.98 -1.74 12.76
C ILE A 239 3.85 -2.94 13.17
N ALA A 240 3.37 -3.74 14.11
CA ALA A 240 4.00 -5.00 14.49
C ALA A 240 3.21 -6.18 13.92
N VAL A 241 3.91 -7.20 13.44
CA VAL A 241 3.32 -8.47 12.99
C VAL A 241 3.95 -9.62 13.77
N TYR A 242 3.12 -10.40 14.45
CA TYR A 242 3.54 -11.59 15.18
C TYR A 242 3.28 -12.85 14.37
N ASN A 243 4.36 -13.54 14.03
CA ASN A 243 4.33 -14.88 13.45
C ASN A 243 4.47 -15.93 14.56
N GLU A 244 3.35 -16.51 14.97
CA GLU A 244 3.31 -17.52 16.04
C GLU A 244 4.10 -18.79 15.68
N GLU A 245 3.99 -19.26 14.44
CA GLU A 245 4.67 -20.49 13.98
C GLU A 245 6.19 -20.34 13.99
N ALA A 246 6.69 -19.17 13.57
CA ALA A 246 8.12 -18.86 13.59
C ALA A 246 8.64 -18.38 14.95
N GLY A 247 7.75 -17.98 15.86
CA GLY A 247 8.13 -17.31 17.11
C GLY A 247 8.85 -15.99 16.86
N GLU A 248 8.41 -15.24 15.86
CA GLU A 248 9.04 -13.98 15.42
C GLU A 248 8.06 -12.80 15.51
N VAL A 249 8.55 -11.65 15.94
CA VAL A 249 7.85 -10.37 15.85
C VAL A 249 8.61 -9.49 14.87
N THR A 250 7.93 -8.97 13.86
CA THR A 250 8.52 -7.97 12.94
C THR A 250 7.82 -6.63 13.17
N VAL A 251 8.60 -5.60 13.45
CA VAL A 251 8.14 -4.22 13.48
C VAL A 251 8.57 -3.57 12.16
N PHE A 252 7.59 -3.10 11.40
CA PHE A 252 7.78 -2.20 10.29
C PHE A 252 7.58 -0.78 10.79
N ALA A 253 8.54 0.10 10.51
CA ALA A 253 8.46 1.50 10.91
C ALA A 253 9.00 2.41 9.80
N VAL A 254 8.33 3.54 9.60
CA VAL A 254 8.80 4.62 8.73
C VAL A 254 8.98 5.87 9.58
N ASN A 255 10.14 6.52 9.47
CA ASN A 255 10.26 7.93 9.83
C ASN A 255 9.90 8.74 8.59
N ARG A 256 8.79 9.48 8.63
CA ARG A 256 8.32 10.36 7.55
C ARG A 256 8.57 11.84 7.84
N ASN A 257 9.32 12.16 8.89
CA ASN A 257 9.92 13.48 9.06
C ASN A 257 11.10 13.64 8.07
N THR A 258 11.16 14.77 7.38
CA THR A 258 12.16 15.04 6.33
C THR A 258 13.44 15.67 6.86
N GLU A 259 13.46 16.13 8.11
CA GLU A 259 14.57 16.90 8.68
C GLU A 259 15.24 16.19 9.86
N GLU A 260 14.45 15.54 10.72
CA GLU A 260 14.90 15.07 12.02
C GLU A 260 15.09 13.55 12.10
N GLU A 261 16.20 13.14 12.71
CA GLU A 261 16.41 11.77 13.16
C GLU A 261 15.60 11.55 14.44
N ILE A 262 14.88 10.42 14.52
CA ILE A 262 13.96 10.14 15.63
C ILE A 262 14.52 9.02 16.49
N GLU A 263 14.56 9.24 17.81
CA GLU A 263 14.78 8.19 18.80
C GLU A 263 13.55 7.29 18.87
N PHE A 264 13.71 6.02 18.50
CA PHE A 264 12.63 5.05 18.45
C PHE A 264 12.81 4.00 19.54
N GLU A 265 11.87 4.00 20.48
CA GLU A 265 11.76 3.01 21.55
C GLU A 265 10.61 2.04 21.24
N ALA A 266 10.86 0.73 21.32
CA ALA A 266 9.83 -0.29 21.23
C ALA A 266 9.87 -1.21 22.46
N VAL A 267 8.81 -1.15 23.27
CA VAL A 267 8.65 -2.00 24.46
C VAL A 267 7.89 -3.28 24.11
N LEU A 268 8.59 -4.41 24.09
CA LEU A 268 8.06 -5.72 23.71
C LEU A 268 7.34 -6.42 24.88
N LYS A 269 6.23 -5.83 25.36
CA LYS A 269 5.42 -6.43 26.43
C LYS A 269 4.77 -7.74 25.95
N GLY A 270 4.89 -8.81 26.73
CA GLY A 270 4.38 -10.14 26.38
C GLY A 270 5.29 -10.96 25.46
N PHE A 271 6.45 -10.39 25.09
CA PHE A 271 7.50 -11.06 24.32
C PHE A 271 8.81 -11.09 25.10
N GLU A 272 8.74 -11.34 26.41
CA GLU A 272 9.93 -11.43 27.26
C GLU A 272 10.88 -12.54 26.77
N GLY A 273 12.18 -12.22 26.75
CA GLY A 273 13.21 -13.13 26.23
C GLY A 273 13.38 -13.08 24.71
N TYR A 274 12.67 -12.20 24.00
CA TYR A 274 12.98 -11.90 22.60
C TYR A 274 14.20 -10.98 22.51
N SER A 275 15.05 -11.22 21.52
CA SER A 275 16.16 -10.33 21.15
C SER A 275 16.04 -9.89 19.70
N VAL A 276 16.78 -8.86 19.33
CA VAL A 276 16.91 -8.45 17.94
C VAL A 276 17.58 -9.58 17.16
N LYS A 277 16.91 -10.03 16.11
CA LYS A 277 17.42 -10.97 15.11
C LYS A 277 18.14 -10.22 14.00
N GLU A 278 17.54 -9.12 13.53
CA GLU A 278 18.04 -8.29 12.44
C GLU A 278 17.32 -6.94 12.43
N MET A 279 18.03 -5.86 12.12
CA MET A 279 17.44 -4.58 11.75
C MET A 279 17.89 -4.24 10.32
N THR A 280 16.97 -4.30 9.38
CA THR A 280 17.21 -3.92 7.97
C THR A 280 16.59 -2.55 7.71
N VAL A 281 17.32 -1.68 7.04
CA VAL A 281 16.85 -0.33 6.70
C VAL A 281 16.98 -0.06 5.20
N LEU A 282 16.15 0.85 4.71
CA LEU A 282 16.29 1.50 3.41
C LEU A 282 16.39 3.01 3.68
N GLU A 283 17.55 3.58 3.37
CA GLU A 283 17.93 4.96 3.66
C GLU A 283 18.67 5.53 2.45
N SER A 284 18.51 6.84 2.18
CA SER A 284 19.25 7.58 1.16
C SER A 284 19.38 9.04 1.59
N GLU A 285 20.51 9.68 1.27
CA GLU A 285 20.67 11.14 1.39
C GLU A 285 20.07 11.89 0.18
N ASP A 286 19.78 11.17 -0.91
CA ASP A 286 19.19 11.68 -2.15
C ASP A 286 17.79 11.10 -2.31
N MET A 287 16.76 11.93 -2.16
CA MET A 287 15.34 11.53 -2.28
C MET A 287 15.00 11.07 -3.70
N GLU A 288 15.66 11.66 -4.70
CA GLU A 288 15.46 11.38 -6.12
C GLU A 288 16.36 10.24 -6.62
N ALA A 289 17.05 9.52 -5.71
CA ALA A 289 17.90 8.40 -6.08
C ALA A 289 17.07 7.27 -6.70
N VAL A 290 17.43 6.89 -7.93
CA VAL A 290 16.76 5.80 -8.67
C VAL A 290 17.66 4.58 -8.85
N ASN A 291 17.03 3.42 -9.02
CA ASN A 291 17.70 2.20 -9.49
C ASN A 291 17.72 2.12 -11.01
N SER A 292 18.55 1.23 -11.55
CA SER A 292 18.65 0.94 -12.98
C SER A 292 19.09 -0.50 -13.23
N ALA A 293 19.16 -0.89 -14.51
CA ALA A 293 19.70 -2.18 -14.92
C ALA A 293 21.20 -2.37 -14.63
N GLU A 294 21.93 -1.29 -14.40
CA GLU A 294 23.38 -1.31 -14.13
C GLU A 294 23.70 -1.24 -12.63
N GLU A 295 22.89 -0.52 -11.86
CA GLU A 295 23.16 -0.25 -10.45
C GLU A 295 21.87 -0.07 -9.64
N GLU A 296 21.84 -0.71 -8.46
CA GLU A 296 20.83 -0.48 -7.44
C GLU A 296 21.39 0.49 -6.37
N LYS A 297 21.16 1.79 -6.57
CA LYS A 297 21.56 2.85 -5.62
C LYS A 297 20.73 2.82 -4.35
N VAL A 298 19.44 2.51 -4.50
CA VAL A 298 18.48 2.34 -3.42
C VAL A 298 18.32 0.84 -3.16
N ARG A 299 18.99 0.36 -2.11
CA ARG A 299 18.94 -1.04 -1.68
C ARG A 299 19.09 -1.15 -0.16
N PRO A 300 18.46 -2.15 0.47
CA PRO A 300 18.48 -2.26 1.90
C PRO A 300 19.83 -2.75 2.42
N PHE A 301 20.14 -2.39 3.65
CA PHE A 301 21.31 -2.87 4.37
C PHE A 301 20.99 -3.10 5.86
N VAL A 302 21.83 -3.90 6.53
CA VAL A 302 21.65 -4.22 7.96
C VAL A 302 22.31 -3.14 8.82
N ARG A 303 21.57 -2.61 9.79
CA ARG A 303 22.07 -1.73 10.86
C ARG A 303 22.25 -2.48 12.16
N ASN A 304 23.33 -2.16 12.88
CA ASN A 304 23.68 -2.78 14.16
C ASN A 304 23.79 -1.76 15.30
N ASP A 305 23.48 -0.50 15.05
CA ASP A 305 23.50 0.60 16.01
C ASP A 305 22.15 0.75 16.73
N HIS A 306 21.70 -0.36 17.29
CA HIS A 306 20.54 -0.46 18.17
C HIS A 306 20.97 -1.03 19.52
N THR A 307 20.14 -0.85 20.54
CA THR A 307 20.33 -1.47 21.85
C THR A 307 19.08 -2.21 22.28
N MET A 308 19.26 -3.18 23.16
CA MET A 308 18.18 -3.94 23.78
C MET A 308 18.47 -4.00 25.28
N ASP A 309 17.63 -3.38 26.10
CA ASP A 309 17.69 -3.47 27.56
C ASP A 309 16.44 -4.21 28.07
N GLY A 310 16.62 -5.46 28.49
CA GLY A 310 15.52 -6.35 28.83
C GLY A 310 14.58 -6.58 27.65
N ASN A 311 13.39 -5.99 27.70
CA ASN A 311 12.38 -6.05 26.63
C ASN A 311 12.20 -4.70 25.89
N VAL A 312 13.10 -3.74 26.10
CA VAL A 312 13.07 -2.41 25.48
C VAL A 312 14.11 -2.33 24.37
N PHE A 313 13.66 -2.20 23.13
CA PHE A 313 14.49 -1.94 21.97
C PHE A 313 14.65 -0.44 21.76
N ASN A 314 15.85 0.02 21.44
CA ASN A 314 16.12 1.41 21.08
C ASN A 314 16.94 1.49 19.80
N ALA A 315 16.57 2.39 18.90
CA ALA A 315 17.34 2.74 17.70
C ALA A 315 17.08 4.21 17.30
N ARG A 316 17.84 4.70 16.31
CA ARG A 316 17.63 6.03 15.72
C ARG A 316 17.23 5.90 14.27
N LEU A 317 16.02 6.31 13.93
CA LEU A 317 15.47 6.24 12.58
C LEU A 317 15.86 7.51 11.81
N LYS A 318 16.58 7.35 10.70
CA LYS A 318 16.99 8.49 9.87
C LYS A 318 15.78 9.21 9.27
N PRO A 319 15.89 10.51 8.96
CA PRO A 319 14.85 11.22 8.20
C PRO A 319 14.52 10.43 6.92
N VAL A 320 13.23 10.35 6.59
CA VAL A 320 12.71 9.60 5.43
C VAL A 320 13.34 8.21 5.33
N SER A 321 12.97 7.28 6.21
CA SER A 321 13.56 5.93 6.23
C SER A 321 12.53 4.83 6.42
N TRP A 322 12.73 3.71 5.73
CA TRP A 322 11.97 2.47 5.93
C TRP A 322 12.79 1.49 6.77
N ASN A 323 12.19 0.96 7.84
CA ASN A 323 12.87 0.17 8.86
C ASN A 323 12.12 -1.14 9.11
N VAL A 324 12.84 -2.25 9.11
CA VAL A 324 12.34 -3.61 9.38
C VAL A 324 13.14 -4.19 10.54
N ILE A 325 12.52 -4.26 11.71
CA ILE A 325 13.16 -4.73 12.93
C ILE A 325 12.54 -6.06 13.30
N ARG A 326 13.35 -7.11 13.28
CA ARG A 326 12.91 -8.48 13.55
C ARG A 326 13.41 -8.94 14.90
N PHE A 327 12.52 -9.54 15.66
CA PHE A 327 12.79 -10.12 16.98
C PHE A 327 12.46 -11.61 16.99
N SER A 328 13.23 -12.37 17.75
CA SER A 328 12.95 -13.79 18.00
C SER A 328 13.35 -14.17 19.41
N LYS A 329 12.71 -15.21 19.96
CA LYS A 329 13.03 -15.75 21.28
C LYS A 329 14.47 -16.30 21.34
N VAL A 330 15.19 -15.97 22.42
CA VAL A 330 16.53 -16.50 22.74
C VAL A 330 16.44 -17.79 23.54
#